data_AF-A0A3P8IND7-F1
#
_entry.id   AF-A0A3P8IND7-F1
#
_cell.length_a   1.000
_cell.length_b   1.000
_cell.length_c   1.000
_cell.angle_alpha   90.00
_cell.angle_beta   90.00
_cell.angle_gamma   90.00
#
_symmetry.space_group_name_H-M   'P 1'
#
loop_
_entity.id
_entity.type
_entity.pdbx_description
1 polymer ?
#
loop_
_entity_poly.entity_id
_entity_poly.type
_entity_poly.pdbx_seq_one_letter_code
_entity_poly.pdbx_strand_id
1 'polypeptide(L)'
;MPEPNSPHTKLESHEFICVGLINNKLKHFKFPVLLELIRFAILKSIDYIKEIPKCDRQSLVEWRLGVQESITVGILEKISLLKADMIEHLKRSNFLEHEQKSQKDILVNEIKTLLQSIEKIDLEVRKFEENVRDKWSTVKDAAVNLKNLENHHLTSLTDVRSRITRCDQAISTLSQRTNQTIEEVRQLVDTHKHDINELNGQLKLHEHKFAEITNQIDRDNVKFNSAVQRLEETLYKQIADVERRLQQKISELQNEIQVSIQQCQDEKRSLESRLLDSIHTMAANLENRIVSVNYRNFKIFCLK
;
A
#
# COMPACT_ATOMS: atom_id res chain seq x y z
N MET A 1 60.75 -7.62 -22.80
CA MET A 1 62.09 -8.17 -22.98
C MET A 1 62.24 -8.61 -24.42
N PRO A 2 63.34 -8.22 -25.09
CA PRO A 2 63.49 -8.32 -26.54
C PRO A 2 64.22 -9.62 -26.93
N GLU A 3 63.93 -10.14 -28.12
CA GLU A 3 64.99 -10.70 -28.95
C GLU A 3 64.80 -10.26 -30.41
N PRO A 4 65.85 -9.76 -31.08
CA PRO A 4 65.78 -9.21 -32.43
C PRO A 4 66.31 -10.22 -33.45
N ASN A 5 65.48 -10.65 -34.41
CA ASN A 5 66.00 -11.40 -35.56
C ASN A 5 66.24 -10.47 -36.75
N SER A 6 67.49 -9.99 -36.76
CA SER A 6 68.41 -9.76 -37.88
C SER A 6 67.86 -9.73 -39.32
N PRO A 7 68.15 -8.67 -40.09
CA PRO A 7 67.94 -8.59 -41.53
C PRO A 7 69.19 -9.08 -42.29
N HIS A 8 69.42 -10.39 -42.34
CA HIS A 8 70.48 -10.96 -43.19
C HIS A 8 70.00 -12.23 -43.88
N THR A 9 69.33 -12.08 -45.04
CA THR A 9 69.16 -13.19 -46.00
C THR A 9 68.73 -12.76 -47.41
N LYS A 10 68.75 -11.45 -47.74
CA LYS A 10 68.23 -10.97 -49.04
C LYS A 10 69.28 -10.59 -50.09
N LEU A 11 70.57 -10.76 -49.83
CA LEU A 11 71.60 -10.50 -50.86
C LEU A 11 72.00 -11.75 -51.67
N GLU A 12 71.83 -12.96 -51.16
CA GLU A 12 72.32 -14.18 -51.85
C GLU A 12 71.40 -14.68 -52.98
N SER A 13 70.13 -14.26 -53.01
CA SER A 13 69.18 -14.70 -54.04
C SER A 13 69.27 -13.90 -55.35
N HIS A 14 69.84 -12.68 -55.32
CA HIS A 14 70.01 -11.87 -56.52
C HIS A 14 71.25 -12.28 -57.35
N GLU A 15 72.34 -12.73 -56.70
CA GLU A 15 73.51 -13.25 -57.41
C GLU A 15 73.23 -14.59 -58.11
N PHE A 16 72.44 -15.47 -57.52
CA PHE A 16 72.13 -16.77 -58.13
C PHE A 16 71.26 -16.67 -59.40
N ILE A 17 70.35 -15.70 -59.47
CA ILE A 17 69.51 -15.49 -60.66
C ILE A 17 70.32 -14.84 -61.79
N CYS A 18 71.25 -13.93 -61.47
CA CYS A 18 72.15 -13.35 -62.46
C CYS A 18 73.15 -14.37 -63.03
N VAL A 19 73.72 -15.27 -62.21
CA VAL A 19 74.60 -16.35 -62.67
C VAL A 19 73.84 -17.39 -63.52
N GLY A 20 72.58 -17.68 -63.17
CA GLY A 20 71.71 -18.57 -63.95
C GLY A 20 71.37 -18.04 -65.35
N LEU A 21 71.11 -16.73 -65.48
CA LEU A 21 70.81 -16.09 -66.77
C LEU A 21 72.06 -15.94 -67.66
N ILE A 22 73.23 -15.67 -67.07
CA ILE A 22 74.51 -15.64 -67.81
C ILE A 22 74.87 -17.04 -68.32
N ASN A 23 74.69 -18.09 -67.49
CA ASN A 23 74.92 -19.48 -67.90
C ASN A 23 73.93 -19.96 -68.98
N ASN A 24 72.68 -19.48 -68.98
CA ASN A 24 71.72 -19.86 -70.01
C ASN A 24 71.97 -19.12 -71.34
N LYS A 25 72.49 -17.87 -71.31
CA LYS A 25 72.92 -17.15 -72.52
C LYS A 25 74.18 -17.76 -73.16
N LEU A 26 75.09 -18.35 -72.38
CA LEU A 26 76.28 -19.05 -72.89
C LEU A 26 75.96 -20.44 -73.48
N LYS A 27 74.91 -21.13 -73.01
CA LYS A 27 74.48 -22.44 -73.56
C LYS A 27 73.95 -22.38 -75.00
N HIS A 28 73.47 -21.21 -75.44
CA HIS A 28 73.00 -21.02 -76.81
C HIS A 28 74.09 -20.55 -77.79
N PHE A 29 75.31 -20.26 -77.32
CA PHE A 29 76.44 -20.07 -78.20
C PHE A 29 76.83 -21.44 -78.77
N LYS A 30 76.29 -21.76 -79.96
CA LYS A 30 76.57 -22.99 -80.70
C LYS A 30 78.02 -22.99 -81.22
N PHE A 31 78.98 -23.08 -80.30
CA PHE A 31 80.37 -23.43 -80.58
C PHE A 31 80.50 -24.69 -81.47
N PRO A 32 79.62 -25.73 -81.37
CA PRO A 32 79.67 -26.88 -82.27
C PRO A 32 79.38 -26.54 -83.73
N VAL A 33 78.48 -25.58 -84.00
CA VAL A 33 78.16 -25.16 -85.37
C VAL A 33 79.30 -24.34 -85.97
N LEU A 34 79.97 -23.51 -85.17
CA LEU A 34 81.15 -22.78 -85.60
C LEU A 34 82.31 -23.75 -85.91
N LEU A 35 82.52 -24.78 -85.07
CA LEU A 35 83.54 -25.81 -85.29
C LEU A 35 83.24 -26.66 -86.55
N GLU A 36 81.98 -27.06 -86.75
CA GLU A 36 81.52 -27.78 -87.94
C GLU A 36 81.66 -26.94 -89.22
N LEU A 37 81.31 -25.65 -89.17
CA LEU A 37 81.47 -24.72 -90.30
C LEU A 37 82.94 -24.47 -90.66
N ILE A 38 83.82 -24.38 -89.65
CA ILE A 38 85.27 -24.27 -89.86
C ILE A 38 85.81 -25.57 -90.44
N ARG A 39 85.40 -26.74 -89.92
CA ARG A 39 85.82 -28.06 -90.42
C ARG A 39 85.35 -28.30 -91.86
N PHE A 40 84.10 -27.95 -92.17
CA PHE A 40 83.54 -28.05 -93.53
C PHE A 40 84.22 -27.07 -94.50
N ALA A 41 84.54 -25.85 -94.04
CA ALA A 41 85.31 -24.89 -94.84
C ALA A 41 86.71 -25.42 -95.15
N ILE A 42 87.42 -25.99 -94.17
CA ILE A 42 88.77 -26.53 -94.34
C ILE A 42 88.75 -27.75 -95.28
N LEU A 43 87.82 -28.69 -95.11
CA LEU A 43 87.73 -29.87 -95.99
C LEU A 43 87.40 -29.49 -97.45
N LYS A 44 86.46 -28.58 -97.67
CA LYS A 44 86.10 -28.13 -99.02
C LYS A 44 87.25 -27.36 -99.69
N SER A 45 88.05 -26.63 -98.90
CA SER A 45 89.28 -25.96 -99.37
C SER A 45 90.35 -26.97 -99.78
N ILE A 46 90.48 -28.08 -99.05
CA ILE A 46 91.46 -29.15 -99.33
C ILE A 46 91.11 -29.93 -100.59
N ASP A 47 89.82 -30.20 -100.84
CA ASP A 47 89.42 -30.91 -102.06
C ASP A 47 89.53 -30.04 -103.33
N TYR A 48 89.41 -28.70 -103.21
CA TYR A 48 89.66 -27.77 -104.31
C TYR A 48 91.16 -27.66 -104.66
N ILE A 49 92.06 -28.04 -103.74
CA ILE A 49 93.53 -28.01 -103.96
C ILE A 49 94.05 -29.24 -104.73
N LYS A 50 93.24 -30.31 -104.88
CA LYS A 50 93.68 -31.58 -105.49
C LYS A 50 93.78 -31.59 -107.02
N GLU A 51 93.28 -30.58 -107.71
CA GLU A 51 93.44 -30.46 -109.16
C GLU A 51 94.40 -29.30 -109.50
N ILE A 52 95.69 -29.50 -109.24
CA ILE A 52 96.73 -28.56 -109.68
C ILE A 52 96.85 -28.68 -111.21
N PRO A 53 96.48 -27.67 -112.01
CA PRO A 53 96.57 -27.76 -113.46
C PRO A 53 98.04 -27.71 -113.89
N LYS A 54 98.46 -28.59 -114.81
CA LYS A 54 99.78 -28.52 -115.46
C LYS A 54 99.72 -27.47 -116.57
N CYS A 55 100.03 -26.23 -116.21
CA CYS A 55 100.02 -25.09 -117.10
C CYS A 55 101.27 -24.23 -116.87
N ASP A 56 101.48 -23.21 -117.72
CA ASP A 56 102.63 -22.31 -117.60
C ASP A 56 102.62 -21.57 -116.24
N ARG A 57 103.78 -20.99 -115.88
CA ARG A 57 103.95 -20.33 -114.56
C ARG A 57 102.89 -19.25 -114.30
N GLN A 58 102.40 -18.61 -115.37
CA GLN A 58 101.36 -17.59 -115.31
C GLN A 58 100.01 -18.20 -114.94
N SER A 59 99.57 -19.24 -115.64
CA SER A 59 98.31 -19.93 -115.40
C SER A 59 98.22 -20.56 -114.00
N LEU A 60 99.33 -21.06 -113.46
CA LEU A 60 99.36 -21.61 -112.10
C LEU A 60 99.17 -20.53 -111.02
N VAL A 61 99.72 -19.33 -111.24
CA VAL A 61 99.53 -18.18 -110.35
C VAL A 61 98.09 -17.68 -110.42
N GLU A 62 97.51 -17.60 -111.62
CA GLU A 62 96.11 -17.21 -111.83
C GLU A 62 95.14 -18.20 -111.16
N TRP A 63 95.37 -19.51 -111.29
CA TRP A 63 94.56 -20.51 -110.59
C TRP A 63 94.67 -20.38 -109.06
N ARG A 64 95.89 -20.25 -108.51
CA ARG A 64 96.08 -20.06 -107.06
C ARG A 64 95.42 -18.79 -106.54
N LEU A 65 95.50 -17.69 -107.31
CA LEU A 65 94.81 -16.44 -107.00
C LEU A 65 93.30 -16.63 -107.03
N GLY A 66 92.74 -17.31 -108.03
CA GLY A 66 91.30 -17.60 -108.11
C GLY A 66 90.79 -18.48 -106.96
N VAL A 67 91.56 -19.49 -106.54
CA VAL A 67 91.25 -20.31 -105.35
C VAL A 67 91.27 -19.44 -104.08
N GLN A 68 92.32 -18.63 -103.91
CA GLN A 68 92.45 -17.75 -102.76
C GLN A 68 91.34 -16.70 -102.71
N GLU A 69 90.98 -16.12 -103.85
CA GLU A 69 89.87 -15.17 -103.98
C GLU A 69 88.54 -15.82 -103.62
N SER A 70 88.25 -17.02 -104.14
CA SER A 70 87.04 -17.78 -103.80
C SER A 70 86.94 -18.10 -102.30
N ILE A 71 88.04 -18.54 -101.68
CA ILE A 71 88.10 -18.81 -100.24
C ILE A 71 87.90 -17.50 -99.45
N THR A 72 88.57 -16.42 -99.86
CA THR A 72 88.49 -15.11 -99.18
C THR A 72 87.07 -14.55 -99.23
N VAL A 73 86.43 -14.58 -100.40
CA VAL A 73 85.03 -14.18 -100.58
C VAL A 73 84.11 -15.05 -99.70
N GLY A 74 84.27 -16.37 -99.72
CA GLY A 74 83.46 -17.27 -98.89
C GLY A 74 83.65 -17.06 -97.38
N ILE A 75 84.84 -16.68 -96.93
CA ILE A 75 85.10 -16.30 -95.53
C ILE A 75 84.45 -14.96 -95.21
N LEU A 76 84.59 -13.96 -96.07
CA LEU A 76 83.99 -12.63 -95.89
C LEU A 76 82.46 -12.71 -95.83
N GLU A 77 81.82 -13.51 -96.68
CA GLU A 77 80.39 -13.77 -96.63
C GLU A 77 79.97 -14.40 -95.29
N LYS A 78 80.69 -15.43 -94.83
CA LYS A 78 80.41 -16.07 -93.53
C LYS A 78 80.61 -15.11 -92.35
N ILE A 79 81.65 -14.28 -92.38
CA ILE A 79 81.90 -13.24 -91.35
C ILE A 79 80.78 -12.21 -91.38
N SER A 80 80.33 -11.79 -92.56
CA SER A 80 79.23 -10.83 -92.73
C SER A 80 77.91 -11.38 -92.18
N LEU A 81 77.58 -12.64 -92.49
CA LEU A 81 76.42 -13.34 -91.94
C LEU A 81 76.50 -13.48 -90.41
N LEU A 82 77.64 -13.91 -89.87
CA LEU A 82 77.84 -14.02 -88.43
C LEU A 82 77.72 -12.66 -87.74
N LYS A 83 78.27 -11.59 -88.33
CA LYS A 83 78.11 -10.23 -87.81
C LYS A 83 76.64 -9.80 -87.78
N ALA A 84 75.89 -10.07 -88.84
CA ALA A 84 74.47 -9.74 -88.91
C ALA A 84 73.68 -10.48 -87.82
N ASP A 85 73.93 -11.78 -87.66
CA ASP A 85 73.31 -12.63 -86.62
C ASP A 85 73.67 -12.15 -85.21
N MET A 86 74.94 -11.83 -84.95
CA MET A 86 75.37 -11.26 -83.66
C MET A 86 74.69 -9.91 -83.35
N ILE A 87 74.52 -9.04 -84.36
CA ILE A 87 73.81 -7.76 -84.18
C ILE A 87 72.33 -8.01 -83.86
N GLU A 88 71.68 -8.96 -84.52
CA GLU A 88 70.29 -9.32 -84.23
C GLU A 88 70.14 -9.88 -82.81
N HIS A 89 71.04 -10.77 -82.40
CA HIS A 89 71.08 -11.32 -81.05
C HIS A 89 71.29 -10.23 -79.98
N LEU A 90 72.17 -9.26 -80.21
CA LEU A 90 72.38 -8.13 -79.31
C LEU A 90 71.14 -7.23 -79.23
N LYS A 91 70.50 -6.92 -80.36
CA LYS A 91 69.24 -6.16 -80.38
C LYS A 91 68.14 -6.87 -79.60
N ARG A 92 67.97 -8.18 -79.82
CA ARG A 92 66.99 -9.01 -79.10
C ARG A 92 67.31 -9.07 -77.60
N SER A 93 68.59 -9.20 -77.24
CA SER A 93 69.03 -9.19 -75.85
C SER A 93 68.67 -7.87 -75.16
N ASN A 94 68.98 -6.73 -75.79
CA ASN A 94 68.67 -5.41 -75.24
C ASN A 94 67.15 -5.18 -75.11
N PHE A 95 66.37 -5.61 -76.11
CA PHE A 95 64.91 -5.55 -76.04
C PHE A 95 64.37 -6.35 -74.85
N LEU A 96 64.83 -7.59 -74.68
CA LEU A 96 64.42 -8.45 -73.56
C LEU A 96 64.82 -7.88 -72.20
N GLU A 97 65.98 -7.23 -72.10
CA GLU A 97 66.42 -6.55 -70.87
C GLU A 97 65.52 -5.37 -70.53
N HIS A 98 65.16 -4.54 -71.52
CA HIS A 98 64.22 -3.44 -71.31
C HIS A 98 62.83 -3.92 -70.91
N GLU A 99 62.32 -4.97 -71.56
CA GLU A 99 61.03 -5.56 -71.23
C GLU A 99 61.04 -6.16 -69.81
N GLN A 100 62.11 -6.89 -69.45
CA GLN A 100 62.28 -7.44 -68.11
C GLN A 100 62.30 -6.34 -67.04
N LYS A 101 62.99 -5.22 -67.32
CA LYS A 101 63.02 -4.07 -66.41
C LYS A 101 61.64 -3.44 -66.25
N SER A 102 60.91 -3.24 -67.36
CA SER A 102 59.54 -2.73 -67.34
C SER A 102 58.61 -3.61 -66.50
N GLN A 103 58.63 -4.92 -66.72
CA GLN A 103 57.82 -5.87 -65.96
C GLN A 103 58.19 -5.91 -64.47
N LYS A 104 59.48 -5.79 -64.15
CA LYS A 104 59.95 -5.67 -62.75
C LYS A 104 59.42 -4.41 -62.09
N ASP A 105 59.44 -3.27 -62.78
CA ASP A 105 58.93 -2.00 -62.24
C ASP A 105 57.41 -2.05 -62.01
N ILE A 106 56.65 -2.67 -62.91
CA ILE A 106 55.21 -2.93 -62.73
C ILE A 106 54.99 -3.80 -61.48
N LEU A 107 55.69 -4.93 -61.36
CA LEU A 107 55.56 -5.83 -60.21
C LEU A 107 55.90 -5.14 -58.88
N VAL A 108 56.95 -4.31 -58.86
CA VAL A 108 57.32 -3.54 -57.66
C VAL A 108 56.22 -2.55 -57.27
N ASN A 109 55.60 -1.88 -58.25
CA ASN A 109 54.49 -0.96 -58.00
C ASN A 109 53.22 -1.69 -57.51
N GLU A 110 52.90 -2.86 -58.07
CA GLU A 110 51.78 -3.69 -57.62
C GLU A 110 52.00 -4.19 -56.19
N ILE A 111 53.20 -4.70 -55.86
CA ILE A 111 53.55 -5.12 -54.49
C ILE A 111 53.42 -3.94 -53.53
N LYS A 112 53.90 -2.75 -53.91
CA LYS A 112 53.78 -1.54 -53.08
C LYS A 112 52.31 -1.15 -52.84
N THR A 113 51.47 -1.24 -53.86
CA THR A 113 50.03 -0.95 -53.76
C THR A 113 49.31 -1.97 -52.87
N LEU A 114 49.66 -3.26 -52.99
CA LEU A 114 49.15 -4.31 -52.13
C LEU A 114 49.55 -4.11 -50.67
N LEU A 115 50.81 -3.73 -50.41
CA LEU A 115 51.27 -3.43 -49.04
C LEU A 115 50.48 -2.26 -48.41
N GLN A 116 50.28 -1.17 -49.15
CA GLN A 116 49.47 -0.04 -48.68
C GLN A 116 48.02 -0.44 -48.42
N SER A 117 47.46 -1.33 -49.25
CA SER A 117 46.10 -1.84 -49.06
C SER A 117 46.00 -2.72 -47.81
N ILE A 118 47.00 -3.56 -47.55
CA ILE A 118 47.08 -4.41 -46.34
C ILE A 118 47.20 -3.54 -45.08
N GLU A 119 48.06 -2.51 -45.08
CA GLU A 119 48.19 -1.57 -43.96
C GLU A 119 46.88 -0.85 -43.65
N LYS A 120 46.16 -0.44 -44.71
CA LYS A 120 44.84 0.18 -44.55
C LYS A 120 43.82 -0.79 -43.95
N ILE A 121 43.76 -2.02 -44.44
CA ILE A 121 42.85 -3.06 -43.92
C ILE A 121 43.17 -3.36 -42.46
N ASP A 122 44.44 -3.49 -42.10
CA ASP A 122 44.87 -3.73 -40.72
C ASP A 122 44.42 -2.59 -39.77
N LEU A 123 44.57 -1.33 -40.19
CA LEU A 123 44.07 -0.19 -39.43
C LEU A 123 42.53 -0.22 -39.28
N GLU A 124 41.81 -0.55 -40.35
CA GLU A 124 40.35 -0.64 -40.33
C GLU A 124 39.86 -1.78 -39.42
N VAL A 125 40.53 -2.93 -39.43
CA VAL A 125 40.24 -4.06 -38.53
C VAL A 125 40.45 -3.65 -37.08
N ARG A 126 41.58 -3.02 -36.74
CA ARG A 126 41.85 -2.58 -35.35
C ARG A 126 40.78 -1.60 -34.85
N LYS A 127 40.38 -0.62 -35.68
CA LYS A 127 39.31 0.34 -35.35
C LYS A 127 37.96 -0.36 -35.19
N PHE A 128 37.66 -1.33 -36.05
CA PHE A 128 36.44 -2.11 -35.94
C PHE A 128 36.40 -2.91 -34.64
N GLU A 129 37.48 -3.60 -34.28
CA GLU A 129 37.59 -4.35 -33.03
C GLU A 129 37.43 -3.47 -31.78
N GLU A 130 38.02 -2.28 -31.79
CA GLU A 130 37.87 -1.30 -30.71
C GLU A 130 36.41 -0.86 -30.56
N ASN A 131 35.76 -0.47 -31.66
CA ASN A 131 34.35 -0.12 -31.65
C ASN A 131 33.43 -1.28 -31.21
N VAL A 132 33.76 -2.53 -31.59
CA VAL A 132 33.03 -3.72 -31.10
C VAL A 132 33.22 -3.90 -29.60
N ARG A 133 34.44 -3.73 -29.07
CA ARG A 133 34.70 -3.79 -27.63
C ARG A 133 33.93 -2.72 -26.85
N ASP A 134 33.91 -1.48 -27.33
CA ASP A 134 33.20 -0.38 -26.67
C ASP A 134 31.69 -0.61 -26.65
N LYS A 135 31.13 -1.04 -27.79
CA LYS A 135 29.71 -1.41 -27.88
C LYS A 135 29.38 -2.60 -26.97
N TRP A 136 30.26 -3.60 -26.92
CA TRP A 136 30.07 -4.75 -26.05
C TRP A 136 30.09 -4.35 -24.57
N SER A 137 30.99 -3.47 -24.16
CA SER A 137 31.01 -2.91 -22.79
C SER A 137 29.70 -2.20 -22.47
N THR A 138 29.23 -1.34 -23.39
CA THR A 138 27.96 -0.61 -23.22
C THR A 138 26.76 -1.56 -23.08
N VAL A 139 26.68 -2.60 -23.91
CA VAL A 139 25.62 -3.62 -23.83
C VAL A 139 25.69 -4.39 -22.51
N LYS A 140 26.89 -4.74 -22.06
CA LYS A 140 27.12 -5.42 -20.78
C LYS A 140 26.65 -4.56 -19.61
N ASP A 141 27.00 -3.28 -19.59
CA ASP A 141 26.59 -2.35 -18.53
C ASP A 141 25.07 -2.13 -18.54
N ALA A 142 24.46 -2.01 -19.72
CA ALA A 142 23.01 -1.94 -19.87
C ALA A 142 22.32 -3.20 -19.32
N ALA A 143 22.84 -4.40 -19.61
CA ALA A 143 22.30 -5.66 -19.09
C ALA A 143 22.41 -5.77 -17.56
N VAL A 144 23.52 -5.32 -16.98
CA VAL A 144 23.70 -5.28 -15.51
C VAL A 144 22.71 -4.30 -14.89
N ASN A 145 22.57 -3.10 -15.46
CA ASN A 145 21.62 -2.10 -14.97
C ASN A 145 20.17 -2.58 -15.05
N LEU A 146 19.80 -3.24 -16.15
CA LEU A 146 18.47 -3.82 -16.32
C LEU A 146 18.20 -4.91 -15.28
N LYS A 147 19.17 -5.80 -15.03
CA LYS A 147 19.06 -6.83 -13.99
C LYS A 147 18.94 -6.22 -12.59
N ASN A 148 19.69 -5.17 -12.29
CA ASN A 148 19.60 -4.47 -11.01
C ASN A 148 18.23 -3.81 -10.82
N LEU A 149 17.69 -3.20 -11.89
CA LEU A 149 16.35 -2.61 -11.88
C LEU A 149 15.27 -3.69 -11.67
N GLU A 150 15.37 -4.82 -12.37
CA GLU A 150 14.47 -5.95 -12.21
C GLU A 150 14.48 -6.49 -10.77
N ASN A 151 15.66 -6.68 -10.18
CA ASN A 151 15.81 -7.12 -8.78
C ASN A 151 15.21 -6.11 -7.80
N HIS A 152 15.41 -4.81 -8.04
CA HIS A 152 14.81 -3.76 -7.23
C HIS A 152 13.28 -3.80 -7.32
N HIS A 153 12.72 -3.93 -8.52
CA HIS A 153 11.27 -4.06 -8.73
C HIS A 153 10.71 -5.31 -8.04
N LEU A 154 11.38 -6.46 -8.16
CA LEU A 154 10.96 -7.70 -7.51
C LEU A 154 10.92 -7.56 -5.98
N THR A 155 11.94 -6.91 -5.40
CA THR A 155 12.02 -6.65 -3.96
C THR A 155 10.89 -5.72 -3.51
N SER A 156 10.67 -4.62 -4.24
CA SER A 156 9.59 -3.67 -3.97
C SER A 156 8.21 -4.31 -4.04
N LEU A 157 7.95 -5.13 -5.08
CA LEU A 157 6.69 -5.86 -5.22
C LEU A 157 6.46 -6.87 -4.09
N THR A 158 7.53 -7.49 -3.59
CA THR A 158 7.47 -8.42 -2.46
C THR A 158 7.14 -7.69 -1.15
N ASP A 159 7.69 -6.50 -0.92
CA ASP A 159 7.30 -5.65 0.23
C ASP A 159 5.83 -5.25 0.14
N VAL A 160 5.38 -4.76 -1.03
CA VAL A 160 3.97 -4.39 -1.24
C VAL A 160 3.06 -5.58 -1.00
N ARG A 161 3.39 -6.77 -1.50
CA ARG A 161 2.64 -8.00 -1.24
C ARG A 161 2.58 -8.32 0.25
N SER A 162 3.70 -8.21 0.98
CA SER A 162 3.76 -8.43 2.42
C SER A 162 2.85 -7.45 3.18
N ARG A 163 2.84 -6.17 2.77
CA ARG A 163 1.97 -5.13 3.34
C ARG A 163 0.50 -5.44 3.08
N ILE A 164 0.13 -5.85 1.87
CA ILE A 164 -1.24 -6.26 1.54
C ILE A 164 -1.68 -7.41 2.44
N THR A 165 -0.87 -8.46 2.58
CA THR A 165 -1.19 -9.59 3.47
C THR A 165 -1.38 -9.16 4.93
N ARG A 166 -0.56 -8.22 5.45
CA ARG A 166 -0.76 -7.66 6.80
C ARG A 166 -2.07 -6.87 6.91
N CYS A 167 -2.41 -6.08 5.89
CA CYS A 167 -3.68 -5.35 5.86
C CYS A 167 -4.88 -6.29 5.81
N ASP A 168 -4.86 -7.34 4.98
CA ASP A 168 -5.93 -8.32 4.88
C ASP A 168 -6.15 -9.03 6.23
N GLN A 169 -5.07 -9.40 6.92
CA GLN A 169 -5.14 -9.98 8.26
C GLN A 169 -5.75 -9.01 9.28
N ALA A 170 -5.36 -7.73 9.22
CA ALA A 170 -5.91 -6.70 10.11
C ALA A 170 -7.40 -6.45 9.84
N ILE A 171 -7.81 -6.39 8.57
CA ILE A 171 -9.21 -6.25 8.15
C ILE A 171 -10.04 -7.44 8.65
N SER A 172 -9.53 -8.67 8.47
CA SER A 172 -10.20 -9.89 8.96
C SER A 172 -10.37 -9.86 10.48
N THR A 173 -9.32 -9.49 11.22
CA THR A 173 -9.35 -9.38 12.68
C THR A 173 -10.34 -8.30 13.16
N LEU A 174 -10.35 -7.14 12.51
CA LEU A 174 -11.29 -6.06 12.82
C LEU A 174 -12.74 -6.45 12.50
N SER A 175 -12.97 -7.12 11.38
CA SER A 175 -14.29 -7.63 11.01
C SER A 175 -14.81 -8.62 12.05
N GLN A 176 -13.97 -9.55 12.50
CA GLN A 176 -14.32 -10.48 13.57
C GLN A 176 -14.69 -9.74 14.86
N ARG A 177 -13.86 -8.78 15.30
CA ARG A 177 -14.14 -8.00 16.51
C ARG A 177 -15.45 -7.21 16.41
N THR A 178 -15.69 -6.56 15.27
CA THR A 178 -16.93 -5.82 15.02
C THR A 178 -18.14 -6.74 15.13
N ASN A 179 -18.12 -7.93 14.51
CA ASN A 179 -19.21 -8.89 14.62
C ASN A 179 -19.42 -9.37 16.06
N GLN A 180 -18.33 -9.56 16.81
CA GLN A 180 -18.38 -9.92 18.21
C GLN A 180 -19.04 -8.83 19.06
N THR A 181 -18.65 -7.58 18.87
CA THR A 181 -19.28 -6.43 19.55
C THR A 181 -20.75 -6.27 19.16
N ILE A 182 -21.12 -6.50 17.90
CA ILE A 182 -22.52 -6.46 17.46
C ILE A 182 -23.35 -7.51 18.23
N GLU A 183 -22.82 -8.72 18.40
CA GLU A 183 -23.49 -9.79 19.14
C GLU A 183 -23.61 -9.46 20.63
N GLU A 184 -22.54 -8.95 21.25
CA GLU A 184 -22.56 -8.49 22.65
C GLU A 184 -23.62 -7.39 22.88
N VAL A 185 -23.69 -6.40 21.98
CA VAL A 185 -24.69 -5.33 22.03
C VAL A 185 -26.11 -5.91 21.87
N ARG A 186 -26.30 -6.86 20.95
CA ARG A 186 -27.60 -7.51 20.76
C ARG A 186 -28.04 -8.25 22.02
N GLN A 187 -27.15 -9.02 22.63
CA GLN A 187 -27.43 -9.74 23.88
C GLN A 187 -27.79 -8.76 25.01
N LEU A 188 -27.04 -7.66 25.16
CA LEU A 188 -27.33 -6.65 26.16
C LEU A 188 -28.72 -6.01 25.95
N VAL A 189 -29.09 -5.72 24.70
CA VAL A 189 -30.42 -5.18 24.36
C VAL A 189 -31.52 -6.19 24.71
N ASP A 190 -31.33 -7.47 24.41
CA ASP A 190 -32.29 -8.53 24.74
C ASP A 190 -32.43 -8.69 26.26
N THR A 191 -31.33 -8.66 27.02
CA THR A 191 -31.35 -8.66 28.49
C THR A 191 -32.09 -7.45 29.05
N HIS A 192 -31.74 -6.22 28.62
CA HIS A 192 -32.44 -5.01 29.06
C HIS A 192 -33.95 -5.06 28.76
N LYS A 193 -34.33 -5.58 27.58
CA LYS A 193 -35.74 -5.74 27.22
C LYS A 193 -36.45 -6.72 28.16
N HIS A 194 -35.78 -7.81 28.54
CA HIS A 194 -36.31 -8.76 29.52
C HIS A 194 -36.52 -8.08 30.88
N ASP A 195 -35.50 -7.38 31.40
CA ASP A 195 -35.55 -6.70 32.69
C ASP A 195 -36.66 -5.64 32.74
N ILE A 196 -36.82 -4.85 31.67
CA ILE A 196 -37.90 -3.86 31.56
C ILE A 196 -39.27 -4.54 31.64
N ASN A 197 -39.46 -5.68 30.97
CA ASN A 197 -40.73 -6.40 31.00
C ASN A 197 -41.02 -6.96 32.39
N GLU A 198 -40.00 -7.50 33.08
CA GLU A 198 -40.14 -7.99 34.44
C GLU A 198 -40.48 -6.86 35.43
N LEU A 199 -39.76 -5.74 35.37
CA LEU A 199 -40.03 -4.56 36.19
C LEU A 199 -41.43 -4.00 35.94
N ASN A 200 -41.88 -3.92 34.68
CA ASN A 200 -43.25 -3.51 34.36
C ASN A 200 -44.29 -4.47 34.92
N GLY A 201 -44.00 -5.78 34.94
CA GLY A 201 -44.86 -6.78 35.57
C GLY A 201 -44.98 -6.59 37.07
N GLN A 202 -43.84 -6.40 37.75
CA GLN A 202 -43.76 -6.09 39.19
C GLN A 202 -44.52 -4.81 39.53
N LEU A 203 -44.33 -3.75 38.73
CA LEU A 203 -44.99 -2.45 38.93
C LEU A 203 -46.51 -2.60 38.87
N LYS A 204 -47.05 -3.27 37.84
CA LYS A 204 -48.49 -3.52 37.71
C LYS A 204 -49.05 -4.33 38.88
N LEU A 205 -48.30 -5.32 39.36
CA LEU A 205 -48.70 -6.11 40.53
C LEU A 205 -48.77 -5.23 41.79
N HIS A 206 -47.78 -4.36 41.99
CA HIS A 206 -47.77 -3.42 43.09
C HIS A 206 -48.90 -2.39 42.99
N GLU A 207 -49.16 -1.83 41.81
CA GLU A 207 -50.29 -0.92 41.56
C GLU A 207 -51.62 -1.57 41.94
N HIS A 208 -51.83 -2.85 41.57
CA HIS A 208 -53.03 -3.59 41.95
C HIS A 208 -53.14 -3.76 43.48
N LYS A 209 -52.05 -4.16 44.14
CA LYS A 209 -52.02 -4.29 45.62
C LYS A 209 -52.29 -2.96 46.31
N PHE A 210 -51.74 -1.86 45.80
CA PHE A 210 -52.02 -0.52 46.31
C PHE A 210 -53.50 -0.16 46.18
N ALA A 211 -54.09 -0.37 45.00
CA ALA A 211 -55.52 -0.13 44.79
C ALA A 211 -56.40 -0.98 45.73
N GLU A 212 -56.04 -2.25 45.95
CA GLU A 212 -56.74 -3.13 46.89
C GLU A 212 -56.67 -2.63 48.34
N ILE A 213 -55.49 -2.21 48.79
CA ILE A 213 -55.29 -1.64 50.13
C ILE A 213 -56.06 -0.32 50.29
N THR A 214 -56.00 0.58 49.31
CA THR A 214 -56.77 1.84 49.33
C THR A 214 -58.26 1.58 49.45
N ASN A 215 -58.80 0.66 48.63
CA ASN A 215 -60.20 0.26 48.72
C ASN A 215 -60.56 -0.35 50.08
N GLN A 216 -59.65 -1.10 50.70
CA GLN A 216 -59.84 -1.65 52.03
C GLN A 216 -59.88 -0.55 53.10
N ILE A 217 -58.96 0.42 53.04
CA ILE A 217 -58.93 1.59 53.93
C ILE A 217 -60.23 2.38 53.83
N ASP A 218 -60.74 2.62 52.62
CA ASP A 218 -62.01 3.34 52.43
C ASP A 218 -63.19 2.60 53.05
N ARG A 219 -63.27 1.28 52.83
CA ARG A 219 -64.30 0.44 53.46
C ARG A 219 -64.25 0.50 54.99
N ASP A 220 -63.05 0.43 55.56
CA ASP A 220 -62.88 0.45 57.00
C ASP A 220 -63.12 1.83 57.60
N ASN A 221 -62.74 2.92 56.91
CA ASN A 221 -63.09 4.29 57.28
C ASN A 221 -64.60 4.51 57.32
N VAL A 222 -65.36 4.03 56.33
CA VAL A 222 -66.84 4.13 56.34
C VAL A 222 -67.43 3.37 57.53
N LYS A 223 -66.95 2.14 57.79
CA LYS A 223 -67.39 1.36 58.96
C LYS A 223 -67.07 2.08 60.26
N PHE A 224 -65.88 2.62 60.41
CA PHE A 224 -65.45 3.33 61.61
C PHE A 224 -66.28 4.60 61.83
N ASN A 225 -66.44 5.44 60.80
CA ASN A 225 -67.27 6.65 60.88
C ASN A 225 -68.72 6.34 61.25
N SER A 226 -69.32 5.31 60.65
CA SER A 226 -70.68 4.90 61.01
C SER A 226 -70.80 4.31 62.43
N ALA A 227 -69.74 3.68 62.95
CA ALA A 227 -69.69 3.24 64.34
C ALA A 227 -69.58 4.42 65.31
N VAL A 228 -68.71 5.39 65.00
CA VAL A 228 -68.57 6.64 65.76
C VAL A 228 -69.88 7.42 65.79
N GLN A 229 -70.52 7.64 64.64
CA GLN A 229 -71.79 8.35 64.56
C GLN A 229 -72.89 7.68 65.39
N ARG A 230 -73.01 6.34 65.33
CA ARG A 230 -73.99 5.60 66.17
C ARG A 230 -73.71 5.75 67.67
N LEU A 231 -72.44 5.78 68.06
CA LEU A 231 -72.02 6.03 69.44
C LEU A 231 -72.38 7.45 69.87
N GLU A 232 -72.07 8.46 69.07
CA GLU A 232 -72.43 9.86 69.32
C GLU A 232 -73.95 10.02 69.47
N GLU A 233 -74.75 9.47 68.55
CA GLU A 233 -76.22 9.49 68.62
C GLU A 233 -76.75 8.83 69.90
N THR A 234 -76.13 7.74 70.33
CA THR A 234 -76.48 7.05 71.57
C THR A 234 -76.17 7.91 72.79
N LEU A 235 -74.99 8.55 72.81
CA LEU A 235 -74.59 9.46 73.88
C LEU A 235 -75.50 10.68 73.95
N TYR A 236 -75.83 11.32 72.83
CA TYR A 236 -76.78 12.46 72.81
C TYR A 236 -78.16 12.06 73.34
N LYS A 237 -78.68 10.88 72.96
CA LYS A 237 -79.96 10.37 73.49
C LYS A 237 -79.89 10.14 75.00
N GLN A 238 -78.79 9.56 75.50
CA GLN A 238 -78.60 9.34 76.93
C GLN A 238 -78.51 10.65 77.71
N ILE A 239 -77.77 11.63 77.19
CA ILE A 239 -77.66 12.97 77.79
C ILE A 239 -79.05 13.62 77.85
N ALA A 240 -79.79 13.64 76.73
CA ALA A 240 -81.13 14.22 76.67
C ALA A 240 -82.12 13.54 77.64
N ASP A 241 -82.06 12.22 77.82
CA ASP A 241 -82.90 11.53 78.81
C ASP A 241 -82.54 11.92 80.24
N VAL A 242 -81.24 12.02 80.55
CA VAL A 242 -80.76 12.48 81.86
C VAL A 242 -81.20 13.91 82.14
N GLU A 243 -81.03 14.82 81.18
CA GLU A 243 -81.49 16.21 81.28
C GLU A 243 -83.01 16.29 81.50
N ARG A 244 -83.80 15.52 80.75
CA ARG A 244 -85.26 15.46 80.92
C ARG A 244 -85.65 14.97 82.31
N ARG A 245 -85.00 13.92 82.81
CA ARG A 245 -85.23 13.39 84.16
C ARG A 245 -84.85 14.40 85.24
N LEU A 246 -83.73 15.11 85.06
CA LEU A 246 -83.32 16.20 85.95
C LEU A 246 -84.34 17.34 85.94
N GLN A 247 -84.79 17.78 84.76
CA GLN A 247 -85.80 18.83 84.62
C GLN A 247 -87.12 18.42 85.26
N GLN A 248 -87.55 17.17 85.10
CA GLN A 248 -88.73 16.64 85.77
C GLN A 248 -88.58 16.72 87.29
N LYS A 249 -87.43 16.33 87.84
CA LYS A 249 -87.16 16.42 89.29
C LYS A 249 -87.13 17.87 89.79
N ILE A 250 -86.57 18.80 89.01
CA ILE A 250 -86.61 20.23 89.32
C ILE A 250 -88.06 20.71 89.38
N SER A 251 -88.90 20.37 88.40
CA SER A 251 -90.32 20.76 88.39
C SER A 251 -91.10 20.14 89.55
N GLU A 252 -90.83 18.88 89.90
CA GLU A 252 -91.41 18.22 91.08
C GLU A 252 -91.05 18.98 92.35
N LEU A 253 -89.77 19.28 92.58
CA LEU A 253 -89.30 20.07 93.73
C LEU A 253 -89.89 21.49 93.76
N GLN A 254 -89.97 22.16 92.61
CA GLN A 254 -90.61 23.49 92.52
C GLN A 254 -92.08 23.43 92.92
N ASN A 255 -92.81 22.40 92.50
CA ASN A 255 -94.21 22.21 92.88
C ASN A 255 -94.34 21.87 94.38
N GLU A 256 -93.49 20.99 94.92
CA GLU A 256 -93.44 20.69 96.36
C GLU A 256 -93.19 21.95 97.20
N ILE A 257 -92.23 22.80 96.78
CA ILE A 257 -91.95 24.09 97.41
C ILE A 257 -93.17 25.00 97.33
N GLN A 258 -93.82 25.11 96.16
CA GLN A 258 -95.00 25.97 95.97
C GLN A 258 -96.17 25.52 96.86
N VAL A 259 -96.41 24.22 96.95
CA VAL A 259 -97.43 23.63 97.84
C VAL A 259 -97.09 23.91 99.30
N SER A 260 -95.83 23.75 99.70
CA SER A 260 -95.39 24.05 101.07
C SER A 260 -95.53 25.53 101.43
N ILE A 261 -95.18 26.44 100.51
CA ILE A 261 -95.41 27.89 100.66
C ILE A 261 -96.90 28.17 100.86
N GLN A 262 -97.77 27.58 100.03
CA GLN A 262 -99.21 27.77 100.14
C GLN A 262 -99.76 27.26 101.49
N GLN A 263 -99.34 26.07 101.92
CA GLN A 263 -99.68 25.51 103.23
C GLN A 263 -99.25 26.44 104.37
N CYS A 264 -98.02 26.95 104.33
CA CYS A 264 -97.52 27.91 105.32
C CYS A 264 -98.35 29.21 105.34
N GLN A 265 -98.77 29.70 104.17
CA GLN A 265 -99.65 30.88 104.08
C GLN A 265 -101.07 30.60 104.60
N ASP A 266 -101.60 29.40 104.38
CA ASP A 266 -102.90 28.98 104.89
C ASP A 266 -102.86 28.81 106.41
N GLU A 267 -101.81 28.20 106.96
CA GLU A 267 -101.56 28.12 108.40
C GLU A 267 -101.42 29.51 109.02
N LYS A 268 -100.66 30.41 108.39
CA LYS A 268 -100.55 31.81 108.81
C LYS A 268 -101.93 32.46 108.88
N ARG A 269 -102.75 32.35 107.83
CA ARG A 269 -104.12 32.92 107.81
C ARG A 269 -105.02 32.30 108.88
N SER A 270 -104.90 31.00 109.12
CA SER A 270 -105.64 30.30 110.17
C SER A 270 -105.25 30.81 111.56
N LEU A 271 -103.95 30.96 111.82
CA LEU A 271 -103.43 31.51 113.08
C LEU A 271 -103.85 32.98 113.27
N GLU A 272 -103.79 33.80 112.23
CA GLU A 272 -104.27 35.18 112.24
C GLU A 272 -105.78 35.24 112.56
N SER A 273 -106.59 34.36 111.94
CA SER A 273 -108.03 34.25 112.24
C SER A 273 -108.27 33.82 113.68
N ARG A 274 -107.55 32.79 114.17
CA ARG A 274 -107.67 32.33 115.57
C ARG A 274 -107.25 33.40 116.57
N LEU A 275 -106.20 34.17 116.26
CA LEU A 275 -105.77 35.30 117.07
C LEU A 275 -106.83 36.39 117.10
N LEU A 276 -107.41 36.73 115.94
CA LEU A 276 -108.54 37.67 115.84
C LEU A 276 -109.75 37.19 116.64
N ASP A 277 -110.14 35.92 116.54
CA ASP A 277 -111.25 35.34 117.32
C ASP A 277 -110.96 35.37 118.82
N SER A 278 -109.72 35.08 119.23
CA SER A 278 -109.29 35.17 120.63
C SER A 278 -109.33 36.60 121.15
N ILE A 279 -108.88 37.58 120.34
CA ILE A 279 -108.99 39.01 120.65
C ILE A 279 -110.46 39.41 120.80
N HIS A 280 -111.34 39.02 119.88
CA HIS A 280 -112.79 39.28 119.99
C HIS A 280 -113.40 38.66 121.24
N THR A 281 -113.02 37.43 121.59
CA THR A 281 -113.50 36.74 122.79
C THR A 281 -113.00 37.43 124.07
N MET A 282 -111.74 37.87 124.10
CA MET A 282 -111.21 38.65 125.22
C MET A 282 -111.90 40.01 125.34
N ALA A 283 -112.15 40.70 124.22
CA ALA A 283 -112.88 41.95 124.18
C ALA A 283 -114.30 41.79 124.74
N ALA A 284 -115.05 40.77 124.31
CA ALA A 284 -116.38 40.45 124.82
C ALA A 284 -116.37 40.08 126.33
N ASN A 285 -115.34 39.37 126.80
CA ASN A 285 -115.17 39.06 128.21
C ASN A 285 -114.85 40.31 129.06
N LEU A 286 -114.05 41.25 128.53
CA LEU A 286 -113.81 42.54 129.17
C LEU A 286 -115.10 43.37 129.24
N GLU A 287 -115.90 43.36 128.18
CA GLU A 287 -117.20 44.03 128.12
C GLU A 287 -118.18 43.47 129.17
N ASN A 288 -118.27 42.14 129.27
CA ASN A 288 -119.08 41.45 130.30
C ASN A 288 -118.59 41.74 131.74
N ARG A 289 -117.27 41.85 131.95
CA ARG A 289 -116.71 42.25 133.25
C ARG A 289 -117.08 43.68 133.62
N ILE A 290 -117.04 44.62 132.66
CA ILE A 290 -117.47 46.02 132.87
C ILE A 290 -118.95 46.06 133.27
N VAL A 291 -119.81 45.29 132.61
CA VAL A 291 -121.24 45.18 132.95
C VAL A 291 -121.45 44.61 134.36
N SER A 292 -120.69 43.57 134.74
CA SER A 292 -120.80 42.95 136.07
C SER A 292 -120.37 43.86 137.24
N VAL A 293 -119.40 44.75 137.01
CA VAL A 293 -118.94 45.74 138.01
C VAL A 293 -120.00 46.83 138.18
N ASN A 294 -120.62 47.28 137.09
CA ASN A 294 -121.73 48.25 137.16
C ASN A 294 -122.96 47.67 137.87
N TYR A 295 -123.28 46.38 137.69
CA TYR A 295 -124.43 45.75 138.35
C TYR A 295 -124.22 45.50 139.86
N ARG A 296 -122.98 45.27 140.32
CA ARG A 296 -122.66 45.13 141.75
C ARG A 296 -122.77 46.44 142.53
N ASN A 297 -122.51 47.58 141.90
CA ASN A 297 -122.62 48.90 142.56
C ASN A 297 -124.09 49.36 142.74
N PHE A 298 -125.02 48.93 141.88
CA PHE A 298 -126.41 49.39 141.96
C PHE A 298 -127.25 48.68 143.06
N LYS A 299 -126.88 47.45 143.43
CA LYS A 299 -127.68 46.63 144.37
C LYS A 299 -127.47 46.98 145.86
N ILE A 300 -126.50 47.85 146.19
CA ILE A 300 -126.18 48.26 147.56
C ILE A 300 -126.92 49.55 147.99
N PHE A 301 -127.52 50.33 147.06
CA PHE A 301 -127.98 51.69 147.38
C PHE A 301 -129.47 51.87 147.78
N CYS A 302 -130.37 50.89 147.64
CA CYS A 302 -131.82 51.11 147.85
C CYS A 302 -132.48 50.32 149.00
N LEU A 303 -131.76 50.03 150.09
CA LEU A 303 -132.36 49.69 151.39
C LEU A 303 -131.90 50.71 152.45
N LYS A 304 -132.39 51.94 152.32
CA LYS A 304 -132.55 52.93 153.40
C LYS A 304 -133.52 54.01 152.97
#